data_AF-A0A946DNE6-F1
#
_entry.id   AF-A0A946DNE6-F1
#
_cell.length_a   1.000
_cell.length_b   1.000
_cell.length_c   1.000
_cell.angle_alpha   90.00
_cell.angle_beta   90.00
_cell.angle_gamma   90.00
#
_symmetry.space_group_name_H-M   'P 1'
#
loop_
_entity.id
_entity.type
_entity.pdbx_description
1 polymer ?
#
loop_
_entity_poly.entity_id
_entity_poly.type
_entity_poly.pdbx_seq_one_letter_code
_entity_poly.pdbx_strand_id
1 'polypeptide(L)' 'CAQAGINPPETTCSSSAERRFQMSSPHEGGIHIALADGSARFIGENMSRAVLRALTTRAGDEVVGEF' A
#
# COMPACT_ATOMS: atom_id res chain seq x y z
N CYS A 1 -11.02 11.04 6.19
CA CYS A 1 -11.04 11.37 4.76
C CYS A 1 -9.99 10.55 3.99
N ALA A 2 -8.81 10.27 4.56
CA ALA A 2 -7.76 9.57 3.83
C ALA A 2 -8.13 8.09 3.66
N GLN A 3 -8.23 7.64 2.41
CA GLN A 3 -8.61 6.27 2.06
C GLN A 3 -7.34 5.43 1.88
N ALA A 4 -7.15 4.42 2.74
CA ALA A 4 -6.05 3.47 2.55
C ALA A 4 -6.26 2.64 1.26
N GLY A 5 -5.21 2.50 0.46
CA GLY A 5 -5.18 1.72 -0.79
C GLY A 5 -3.97 2.06 -1.65
N ILE A 6 -3.68 1.25 -2.67
CA ILE A 6 -2.60 1.55 -3.62
C ILE A 6 -2.99 2.67 -4.56
N ASN A 7 -4.21 2.70 -5.08
CA ASN A 7 -4.67 3.77 -5.96
C ASN A 7 -5.95 4.42 -5.40
N PRO A 8 -5.88 5.11 -4.25
CA PRO A 8 -7.05 5.82 -3.74
C PRO A 8 -7.37 7.02 -4.64
N PRO A 9 -8.66 7.40 -4.77
CA PRO A 9 -9.04 8.63 -5.46
C PRO A 9 -8.49 9.86 -4.75
N GLU A 10 -8.37 10.99 -5.46
CA GLU A 10 -8.03 12.27 -4.83
C GLU A 10 -9.15 12.63 -3.85
N THR A 11 -8.80 13.03 -2.63
CA THR A 11 -9.76 13.53 -1.64
C THR A 11 -9.30 14.90 -1.13
N THR A 12 -10.19 15.62 -0.44
CA THR A 12 -9.90 16.93 0.14
C THR A 12 -9.13 16.85 1.47
N CYS A 13 -8.45 15.74 1.75
CA CYS A 13 -7.62 15.66 2.94
C CYS A 13 -6.44 16.62 2.88
N SER A 14 -5.96 17.01 4.06
CA SER A 14 -4.78 17.85 4.22
C SER A 14 -3.63 17.34 3.37
N SER A 15 -3.23 18.15 2.39
CA SER A 15 -2.09 17.86 1.51
C SER A 15 -2.20 16.51 0.77
N SER A 16 -3.41 16.05 0.41
CA SER A 16 -3.61 14.77 -0.29
C SER A 16 -2.92 13.61 0.45
N ALA A 17 -3.08 13.58 1.78
CA ALA A 17 -2.39 12.64 2.66
C ALA A 17 -2.58 11.16 2.27
N GLU A 18 -3.73 10.83 1.67
CA GLU A 18 -4.06 9.53 1.08
C GLU A 18 -3.15 9.11 -0.07
N ARG A 19 -2.44 10.04 -0.70
CA ARG A 19 -1.42 9.72 -1.71
C ARG A 19 0.02 9.99 -1.28
N ARG A 20 0.21 10.87 -0.29
CA ARG A 20 1.54 11.28 0.16
C ARG A 20 2.16 10.40 1.24
N PHE A 21 1.37 9.88 2.18
CA PHE A 21 1.90 9.25 3.39
C PHE A 21 1.71 7.73 3.44
N GLN A 22 1.10 7.14 2.42
CA GLN A 22 0.91 5.70 2.30
C GLN A 22 1.61 5.15 1.05
N MET A 23 1.71 3.83 0.97
CA MET A 23 2.16 3.13 -0.22
C MET A 23 1.08 3.27 -1.30
N SER A 24 1.20 4.30 -2.15
CA SER A 24 0.21 4.57 -3.19
C SER A 24 0.84 5.07 -4.48
N SER A 25 0.12 4.83 -5.58
CA SER A 25 0.44 5.23 -6.93
C SER A 25 -0.84 5.47 -7.72
N PRO A 26 -0.86 6.51 -8.58
CA PRO A 26 -1.99 6.81 -9.44
C PRO A 26 -2.08 5.88 -10.67
N HIS A 27 -1.11 5.00 -10.89
CA HIS A 27 -1.13 4.08 -12.04
C HIS A 27 -2.17 2.97 -11.86
N GLU A 28 -2.87 2.66 -12.94
CA GLU A 28 -3.85 1.57 -13.00
C GLU A 28 -3.17 0.20 -12.88
N GLY A 29 -3.84 -0.74 -12.20
CA GLY A 29 -3.40 -2.13 -12.08
C GLY A 29 -2.57 -2.42 -10.83
N GLY A 30 -1.66 -1.53 -10.43
CA GLY A 30 -0.83 -1.73 -9.23
C GLY A 30 0.55 -1.08 -9.28
N ILE A 31 1.45 -1.55 -8.40
CA ILE A 31 2.83 -1.08 -8.31
C ILE A 31 3.83 -2.18 -7.99
N HIS A 32 5.08 -1.98 -8.41
CA HIS A 32 6.21 -2.71 -7.87
C HIS A 32 6.67 -2.10 -6.55
N ILE A 33 6.79 -2.92 -5.52
CA ILE A 33 7.27 -2.54 -4.19
C ILE A 33 8.52 -3.33 -3.88
N ALA A 34 9.57 -2.63 -3.45
CA ALA A 34 10.76 -3.25 -2.86
C ALA A 34 10.53 -3.43 -1.35
N LEU A 35 10.73 -4.65 -0.86
CA LEU A 35 10.65 -5.00 0.55
C LEU A 35 12.03 -4.85 1.21
N ALA A 36 12.03 -4.76 2.55
CA ALA A 36 13.26 -4.57 3.32
C ALA A 36 14.23 -5.77 3.25
N ASP A 37 13.76 -6.95 2.85
CA ASP A 37 14.60 -8.12 2.58
C ASP A 37 15.29 -8.08 1.20
N GLY A 38 15.00 -7.05 0.38
CA GLY A 38 15.58 -6.87 -0.95
C GLY A 38 14.76 -7.52 -2.08
N SER A 39 13.70 -8.28 -1.78
CA SER A 39 12.77 -8.75 -2.81
C SER A 39 11.90 -7.62 -3.36
N ALA A 40 11.57 -7.70 -4.65
CA ALA A 40 10.61 -6.83 -5.30
C ALA A 40 9.37 -7.64 -5.68
N ARG A 41 8.19 -7.13 -5.35
CA ARG A 41 6.90 -7.77 -5.67
C ARG A 41 5.98 -6.79 -6.38
N PHE A 42 5.16 -7.31 -7.29
CA PHE A 42 4.07 -6.55 -7.86
C PHE A 42 2.85 -6.68 -6.93
N ILE A 43 2.30 -5.55 -6.52
CA ILE A 43 1.10 -5.50 -5.69
C ILE A 43 -0.02 -4.84 -6.48
N GLY A 44 -1.09 -5.59 -6.71
CA GLY A 44 -2.26 -5.12 -7.46
C GLY A 44 -3.13 -4.16 -6.66
N GLU A 45 -3.90 -3.32 -7.36
CA GLU A 45 -4.81 -2.35 -6.74
C GLU A 45 -5.94 -3.00 -5.90
N ASN A 46 -6.31 -4.25 -6.24
CA ASN A 46 -7.37 -5.00 -5.58
C ASN A 46 -6.88 -5.79 -4.34
N MET A 47 -5.63 -5.59 -3.93
CA MET A 47 -5.09 -6.29 -2.76
C MET A 47 -5.84 -5.87 -1.48
N SER A 48 -6.03 -6.82 -0.56
CA SER A 48 -6.63 -6.54 0.74
C SER A 48 -5.85 -5.46 1.50
N ARG A 49 -6.56 -4.45 1.99
CA ARG A 49 -6.00 -3.37 2.81
C ARG A 49 -5.36 -3.90 4.10
N ALA A 50 -5.83 -5.03 4.62
CA ALA A 50 -5.25 -5.67 5.80
C ALA A 50 -3.86 -6.25 5.50
N VAL A 51 -3.70 -6.90 4.34
CA VAL A 51 -2.42 -7.43 3.85
C VAL A 51 -1.45 -6.28 3.57
N LEU A 52 -1.90 -5.22 2.90
CA LEU A 52 -1.08 -4.04 2.63
C LEU A 52 -0.55 -3.39 3.91
N ARG A 53 -1.43 -3.23 4.90
CA ARG A 53 -1.06 -2.67 6.20
C ARG A 53 -0.02 -3.56 6.85
N ALA A 54 -0.23 -4.87 6.82
CA ALA A 54 0.67 -5.85 7.41
C ALA A 54 2.07 -5.84 6.77
N LEU A 55 2.15 -5.64 5.45
CA LEU A 55 3.42 -5.48 4.75
C LEU A 55 4.16 -4.18 5.10
N THR A 56 3.44 -3.16 5.58
CA THR A 56 4.01 -1.85 5.89
C THR A 56 4.42 -1.72 7.35
N THR A 57 3.80 -2.48 8.27
CA THR A 57 4.13 -2.33 9.69
C THR A 57 5.46 -2.99 10.01
N ARG A 58 6.20 -2.35 10.92
CA ARG A 58 7.50 -2.83 11.39
C ARG A 58 7.37 -3.84 12.53
N ALA A 59 6.15 -4.11 13.01
CA ALA A 59 5.93 -4.93 14.20
C ALA A 59 6.30 -6.41 13.97
N GLY A 60 6.50 -6.83 12.71
CA GLY A 60 7.25 -8.04 12.36
C GLY A 60 6.55 -9.38 12.62
N ASP A 61 5.39 -9.37 13.28
CA ASP A 61 4.64 -10.58 13.66
C ASP A 61 3.29 -10.72 12.92
N GLU A 62 3.03 -9.86 11.93
CA GLU A 62 1.88 -10.07 11.06
C GLU A 62 2.23 -11.23 10.13
N VAL A 63 1.68 -12.42 10.42
CA VAL A 63 1.78 -13.57 9.52
C VAL A 63 0.92 -13.29 8.30
N VAL A 64 1.56 -12.68 7.33
CA VAL A 64 1.01 -12.50 6.01
C VAL A 64 1.55 -13.72 5.21
N GLY A 65 0.63 -14.60 4.74
CA GLY A 65 0.94 -15.78 3.90
C GLY A 65 1.54 -15.48 2.52
N GLU A 66 1.26 -16.29 1.50
CA GLU A 66 1.65 -15.95 0.11
C GLU A 66 0.61 -15.01 -0.51
N PHE A 67 1.07 -13.91 -1.12
CA PHE A 67 0.26 -12.93 -1.83
C PHE A 67 1.07 -12.17 -2.88
#